data_AF-A0A286DS29-F1
#
_entry.id   AF-A0A286DS29-F1
#
_cell.length_a   1.000
_cell.length_b   1.000
_cell.length_c   1.000
_cell.angle_alpha   90.00
_cell.angle_beta   90.00
_cell.angle_gamma   90.00
#
_symmetry.space_group_name_H-M   'P 1'
#
loop_
_entity.id
_entity.type
_entity.pdbx_description
1 polymer ?
#
loop_
_entity_poly.entity_id
_entity_poly.type
_entity_poly.pdbx_seq_one_letter_code
_entity_poly.pdbx_strand_id
1 'polypeptide(L)'
;MSIATPLNLPFALAPVTQNDIIRVLGEYAFIRLDNGDEAFYHHGNWITGADASCGEPSVLGLAQSMARAGCKSLRSVELPVPDDKEWSWDDVVTQLVRASFTRQVRGELIVTVSDNNRHGRGVHVCSDPLLSGMNNNLWFPLNAAEDWHAGIERVLTMNGVAENVVRLEPLRDSPEYTDFKVIYNRKICA
;
A
#
# COMPACT_ATOMS: atom_id res chain seq x y z
N MET A 1 -27.36 15.51 -32.09
CA MET A 1 -26.89 16.26 -30.91
C MET A 1 -25.92 15.36 -30.18
N SER A 2 -24.60 15.56 -30.40
CA SER A 2 -23.57 14.79 -29.69
C SER A 2 -23.28 15.48 -28.37
N ILE A 3 -23.55 14.78 -27.28
CA ILE A 3 -23.18 15.19 -25.94
C ILE A 3 -21.72 14.74 -25.77
N ALA A 4 -20.78 15.66 -25.96
CA ALA A 4 -19.38 15.42 -25.66
C ALA A 4 -19.23 15.44 -24.13
N THR A 5 -18.98 14.29 -23.53
CA THR A 5 -18.59 14.16 -22.13
C THR A 5 -17.16 14.69 -21.97
N PRO A 6 -16.90 15.73 -21.14
CA PRO A 6 -15.54 16.19 -20.90
C PRO A 6 -14.87 15.25 -19.89
N LEU A 7 -14.33 14.12 -20.35
CA LEU A 7 -13.36 13.32 -19.58
C LEU A 7 -11.97 13.93 -19.76
N ASN A 8 -11.72 15.05 -19.08
CA ASN A 8 -10.37 15.51 -18.75
C ASN A 8 -10.46 16.68 -17.77
N LEU A 9 -10.80 16.36 -16.53
CA LEU A 9 -10.30 17.15 -15.41
C LEU A 9 -8.96 16.53 -15.01
N PRO A 10 -7.86 17.30 -14.92
CA PRO A 10 -6.67 16.79 -14.26
C PRO A 10 -7.09 16.45 -12.83
N PHE A 11 -7.08 15.17 -12.49
CA PHE A 11 -7.13 14.75 -11.10
C PHE A 11 -5.95 15.45 -10.42
N ALA A 12 -6.22 16.51 -9.66
CA ALA A 12 -5.27 17.01 -8.70
C ALA A 12 -4.93 15.81 -7.81
N LEU A 13 -3.68 15.34 -7.89
CA LEU A 13 -3.23 14.22 -7.07
C LEU A 13 -3.57 14.56 -5.62
N ALA A 14 -4.25 13.64 -4.93
CA ALA A 14 -4.61 13.84 -3.54
C ALA A 14 -3.37 14.24 -2.73
N PRO A 15 -3.52 15.16 -1.75
CA PRO A 15 -2.40 15.57 -0.92
C PRO A 15 -1.77 14.35 -0.23
N VAL A 16 -0.45 14.28 -0.23
CA VAL A 16 0.30 13.23 0.48
C VAL A 16 0.05 13.39 1.98
N THR A 17 -0.40 12.32 2.63
CA THR A 17 -0.67 12.33 4.07
C THR A 17 0.52 11.81 4.87
N GLN A 18 0.60 12.14 6.16
CA GLN A 18 1.64 11.61 7.05
C GLN A 18 1.62 10.07 7.10
N ASN A 19 0.44 9.45 7.02
CA ASN A 19 0.31 7.99 6.97
C ASN A 19 0.92 7.40 5.69
N ASP A 20 0.81 8.10 4.55
CA ASP A 20 1.44 7.65 3.32
C ASP A 20 2.97 7.74 3.41
N ILE A 21 3.48 8.79 4.03
CA ILE A 21 4.92 8.97 4.28
C ILE A 21 5.44 7.84 5.19
N ILE A 22 4.79 7.60 6.34
CA ILE A 22 5.17 6.53 7.28
C ILE A 22 5.12 5.16 6.59
N ARG A 23 4.12 4.91 5.76
CA ARG A 23 4.00 3.64 5.02
C ARG A 23 5.18 3.41 4.07
N VAL A 24 5.64 4.47 3.39
CA VAL A 24 6.69 4.38 2.37
C VAL A 24 8.08 4.37 3.00
N LEU A 25 8.34 5.27 3.93
CA LEU A 25 9.63 5.38 4.60
C LEU A 25 9.82 4.31 5.69
N GLY A 26 8.75 3.82 6.29
CA GLY A 26 8.82 2.97 7.47
C GLY A 26 9.18 3.76 8.73
N GLU A 27 9.56 3.02 9.78
CA GLU A 27 9.85 3.60 11.09
C GLU A 27 11.20 4.33 11.15
N TYR A 28 12.20 3.81 10.45
CA TYR A 28 13.54 4.39 10.33
C TYR A 28 13.94 4.36 8.85
N ALA A 29 14.20 5.54 8.27
CA ALA A 29 14.53 5.66 6.86
C ALA A 29 15.76 6.52 6.65
N PHE A 30 16.69 6.03 5.85
CA PHE A 30 17.84 6.73 5.33
C PHE A 30 17.67 6.89 3.82
N ILE A 31 17.78 8.12 3.33
CA ILE A 31 17.72 8.45 1.92
C ILE A 31 19.06 9.05 1.52
N ARG A 32 19.62 8.57 0.42
CA ARG A 32 20.81 9.14 -0.21
C ARG A 32 20.51 9.52 -1.65
N LEU A 33 20.85 10.73 -2.05
CA LEU A 33 20.75 11.19 -3.42
C LEU A 33 22.05 10.93 -4.19
N ASP A 34 21.98 10.87 -5.52
CA ASP A 34 23.14 10.61 -6.39
C ASP A 34 24.25 11.68 -6.29
N ASN A 35 23.91 12.92 -5.89
CA ASN A 35 24.91 13.96 -5.58
C ASN A 35 25.62 13.74 -4.23
N GLY A 36 25.19 12.74 -3.46
CA GLY A 36 25.73 12.42 -2.15
C GLY A 36 24.94 13.02 -0.98
N ASP A 37 23.93 13.85 -1.22
CA ASP A 37 23.14 14.42 -0.13
C ASP A 37 22.36 13.33 0.60
N GLU A 38 22.29 13.44 1.93
CA GLU A 38 21.69 12.43 2.78
C GLU A 38 20.61 13.02 3.67
N ALA A 39 19.57 12.24 3.95
CA ALA A 39 18.59 12.55 4.97
C ALA A 39 18.22 11.31 5.79
N PHE A 40 17.93 11.56 7.05
CA PHE A 40 17.44 10.56 7.98
C PHE A 40 16.08 10.96 8.55
N TYR A 41 15.15 10.01 8.50
CA TYR A 41 13.78 10.14 8.97
C TYR A 41 13.45 9.11 10.05
N HIS A 42 12.60 9.52 10.99
CA HIS A 42 12.01 8.63 11.99
C HIS A 42 10.49 8.84 12.05
N HIS A 43 9.72 7.76 11.89
CA HIS A 43 8.25 7.80 11.79
C HIS A 43 7.74 8.85 10.77
N GLY A 44 8.41 8.94 9.61
CA GLY A 44 8.08 9.89 8.56
C GLY A 44 8.38 11.36 8.88
N ASN A 45 9.05 11.67 9.99
CA ASN A 45 9.51 13.01 10.31
C ASN A 45 11.00 13.15 10.00
N TRP A 46 11.37 14.28 9.42
CA TRP A 46 12.78 14.61 9.17
C TRP A 46 13.51 14.82 10.50
N ILE A 47 14.69 14.22 10.64
CA ILE A 47 15.52 14.33 11.84
C ILE A 47 16.79 15.14 11.57
N THR A 48 17.52 14.78 10.52
CA THR A 48 18.77 15.44 10.13
C THR A 48 19.12 15.08 8.68
N GLY A 49 20.03 15.85 8.08
CA GLY A 49 20.65 15.51 6.80
C GLY A 49 22.14 15.84 6.76
N ALA A 50 22.77 15.53 5.62
CA ALA A 50 24.12 15.94 5.29
C ALA A 50 24.14 16.49 3.85
N ASP A 51 24.67 17.69 3.68
CA ASP A 51 24.99 18.28 2.37
C ASP A 51 26.39 17.82 1.94
N ALA A 52 26.43 17.03 0.87
CA ALA A 52 27.69 16.48 0.36
C ALA A 52 28.61 17.56 -0.22
N SER A 53 28.05 18.65 -0.75
CA SER A 53 28.81 19.76 -1.31
C SER A 53 29.55 20.56 -0.24
N CYS A 54 29.03 20.56 0.99
CA CYS A 54 29.62 21.22 2.15
C CYS A 54 30.60 20.33 2.93
N GLY A 55 30.77 19.06 2.54
CA GLY A 55 31.66 18.11 3.23
C GLY A 55 31.15 17.70 4.60
N GLU A 56 29.82 17.74 4.82
CA GLU A 56 29.21 17.32 6.08
C GLU A 56 29.40 15.81 6.32
N PRO A 57 29.55 15.38 7.58
CA PRO A 57 29.67 13.96 7.89
C PRO A 57 28.37 13.21 7.58
N SER A 58 28.50 12.01 7.00
CA SER A 58 27.35 11.15 6.69
C SER A 58 26.48 10.87 7.92
N VAL A 59 25.16 10.94 7.73
CA VAL A 59 24.16 10.65 8.78
C VAL A 59 23.83 9.15 8.87
N LEU A 60 24.40 8.32 7.99
CA LEU A 60 24.14 6.88 7.96
C LEU A 60 24.49 6.17 9.29
N GLY A 61 25.62 6.53 9.91
CA GLY A 61 26.05 5.94 11.18
C GLY A 61 25.07 6.23 12.33
N LEU A 62 24.51 7.44 12.35
CA LEU A 62 23.47 7.83 13.30
C LEU A 62 22.18 7.04 13.04
N ALA A 63 21.73 6.99 11.77
CA ALA A 63 20.53 6.26 11.37
C ALA A 63 20.60 4.78 11.76
N GLN A 64 21.74 4.12 11.50
CA GLN A 64 21.97 2.72 11.87
C GLN A 64 21.95 2.52 13.39
N SER A 65 22.59 3.44 14.13
CA SER A 65 22.65 3.36 15.59
C SER A 65 21.27 3.53 16.23
N MET A 66 20.46 4.48 15.72
CA MET A 66 19.09 4.70 16.20
C MET A 66 18.16 3.53 15.88
N ALA A 67 18.23 2.98 14.66
CA ALA A 67 17.45 1.79 14.29
C ALA A 67 17.81 0.59 15.16
N ARG A 68 19.11 0.36 15.42
CA ARG A 68 19.60 -0.70 16.31
C ARG A 68 19.13 -0.49 17.75
N ALA A 69 19.18 0.73 18.27
CA ALA A 69 18.70 1.06 19.61
C ALA A 69 17.18 0.81 19.75
N GLY A 70 16.41 1.00 18.67
CA GLY A 70 14.99 0.67 18.61
C GLY A 70 14.67 -0.80 18.32
N CYS A 71 15.68 -1.67 18.14
CA CYS A 71 15.52 -3.05 17.65
C CYS A 71 14.72 -3.14 16.33
N LYS A 72 14.86 -2.14 15.45
CA LYS A 72 14.19 -2.08 14.14
C LYS A 72 15.19 -2.12 13.00
N SER A 73 14.70 -2.49 11.81
CA SER A 73 15.48 -2.39 10.58
C SER A 73 15.52 -0.96 10.06
N LEU A 74 16.68 -0.54 9.55
CA LEU A 74 16.82 0.73 8.81
C LEU A 74 16.46 0.49 7.34
N ARG A 75 15.46 1.22 6.85
CA ARG A 75 15.18 1.27 5.40
C ARG A 75 16.17 2.22 4.75
N SER A 76 16.90 1.76 3.74
CA SER A 76 17.85 2.58 2.98
C SER A 76 17.39 2.71 1.54
N VAL A 77 17.35 3.93 1.01
CA VAL A 77 16.88 4.23 -0.34
C VAL A 77 17.90 5.14 -1.03
N GLU A 78 18.28 4.79 -2.26
CA GLU A 78 19.13 5.60 -3.13
C GLU A 78 18.29 6.13 -4.29
N LEU A 79 18.39 7.43 -4.58
CA LEU A 79 17.53 8.12 -5.56
C LEU A 79 18.33 9.12 -6.41
N PRO A 80 17.90 9.40 -7.65
CA PRO A 80 18.43 10.52 -8.40
C PRO A 80 18.10 11.85 -7.70
N VAL A 81 18.96 12.84 -7.91
CA VAL A 81 18.68 14.23 -7.52
C VAL A 81 17.47 14.71 -8.30
N PRO A 82 16.49 15.37 -7.66
CA PRO A 82 15.37 15.98 -8.38
C PRO A 82 15.85 16.95 -9.46
N ASP A 83 15.14 16.97 -10.61
CA ASP A 83 15.48 17.87 -11.73
C ASP A 83 15.28 19.36 -11.40
N ASP A 84 14.43 19.65 -10.41
CA ASP A 84 14.21 21.01 -9.91
C ASP A 84 15.43 21.48 -9.12
N LYS A 85 15.94 22.68 -9.43
CA LYS A 85 17.10 23.25 -8.75
C LYS A 85 16.79 23.78 -7.34
N GLU A 86 15.53 24.08 -7.05
CA GLU A 86 15.07 24.55 -5.73
C GLU A 86 14.35 23.43 -4.96
N TRP A 87 14.75 22.18 -5.19
CA TRP A 87 14.14 21.03 -4.54
C TRP A 87 14.31 21.06 -3.01
N SER A 88 13.33 20.50 -2.31
CA SER A 88 13.38 20.24 -0.89
C SER A 88 13.23 18.75 -0.57
N TRP A 89 13.64 18.35 0.63
CA TRP A 89 13.45 16.99 1.13
C TRP A 89 11.96 16.56 1.16
N ASP A 90 11.04 17.50 1.32
CA ASP A 90 9.59 17.24 1.23
C ASP A 90 9.17 16.87 -0.20
N ASP A 91 9.80 17.46 -1.21
CA ASP A 91 9.57 17.10 -2.61
C ASP A 91 10.09 15.68 -2.89
N VAL A 92 11.28 15.33 -2.41
CA VAL A 92 11.85 13.99 -2.53
C VAL A 92 10.92 12.94 -1.92
N VAL A 93 10.45 13.17 -0.69
CA VAL A 93 9.51 12.26 -0.02
C VAL A 93 8.17 12.19 -0.75
N THR A 94 7.65 13.33 -1.20
CA THR A 94 6.41 13.38 -1.98
C THR A 94 6.52 12.60 -3.29
N GLN A 95 7.64 12.74 -4.00
CA GLN A 95 7.91 11.98 -5.23
C GLN A 95 8.06 10.49 -4.94
N LEU A 96 8.76 10.11 -3.87
CA LEU A 96 8.90 8.71 -3.46
C LEU A 96 7.55 8.08 -3.10
N VAL A 97 6.72 8.81 -2.37
CA VAL A 97 5.35 8.40 -2.05
C VAL A 97 4.51 8.26 -3.31
N ARG A 98 4.58 9.24 -4.22
CA ARG A 98 3.91 9.18 -5.53
C ARG A 98 4.37 7.99 -6.37
N ALA A 99 5.67 7.73 -6.43
CA ALA A 99 6.23 6.57 -7.12
C ALA A 99 5.74 5.26 -6.50
N SER A 100 5.62 5.18 -5.16
CA SER A 100 5.07 3.99 -4.48
C SER A 100 3.61 3.71 -4.86
N PHE A 101 2.82 4.75 -5.16
CA PHE A 101 1.45 4.58 -5.65
C PHE A 101 1.36 4.08 -7.09
N THR A 102 2.41 4.26 -7.90
CA THR A 102 2.35 3.94 -9.34
C THR A 102 2.53 2.46 -9.66
N ARG A 103 2.89 1.60 -8.69
CA ARG A 103 2.77 0.14 -8.86
C ARG A 103 1.36 -0.32 -8.50
N GLN A 104 0.37 0.07 -9.31
CA GLN A 104 -0.89 -0.68 -9.38
C GLN A 104 -0.58 -2.06 -9.93
N VAL A 105 -0.48 -3.04 -9.04
CA VAL A 105 -0.32 -4.44 -9.45
C VAL A 105 -1.66 -5.12 -9.30
N ARG A 106 -2.01 -5.96 -10.29
CA ARG A 106 -3.17 -6.84 -10.20
C ARG A 106 -2.82 -8.02 -9.32
N GLY A 107 -3.56 -8.16 -8.23
CA GLY A 107 -3.58 -9.37 -7.42
C GLY A 107 -4.71 -10.30 -7.87
N GLU A 108 -4.52 -11.59 -7.63
CA GLU A 108 -5.57 -12.59 -7.72
C GLU A 108 -5.59 -13.44 -6.46
N LEU A 109 -6.80 -13.80 -6.01
CA LEU A 109 -7.01 -14.76 -4.94
C LEU A 109 -8.34 -15.50 -5.16
N ILE A 110 -8.57 -16.55 -4.41
CA ILE A 110 -9.81 -17.32 -4.44
C ILE A 110 -10.58 -17.05 -3.15
N VAL A 111 -11.89 -16.88 -3.28
CA VAL A 111 -12.80 -16.83 -2.14
C VAL A 111 -13.91 -17.85 -2.30
N THR A 112 -14.34 -18.41 -1.17
CA THR A 112 -15.58 -19.20 -1.06
C THR A 112 -16.61 -18.34 -0.33
N VAL A 113 -17.78 -18.14 -0.93
CA VAL A 113 -18.91 -17.47 -0.29
C VAL A 113 -20.02 -18.47 0.00
N SER A 114 -20.76 -18.22 1.06
CA SER A 114 -21.96 -18.99 1.39
C SER A 114 -23.01 -18.09 2.04
N ASP A 115 -24.27 -18.31 1.67
CA ASP A 115 -25.44 -17.67 2.30
C ASP A 115 -26.11 -18.58 3.35
N ASN A 116 -25.75 -19.87 3.35
CA ASN A 116 -26.40 -20.92 4.15
C ASN A 116 -25.53 -21.44 5.30
N ASN A 117 -24.54 -20.67 5.73
CA ASN A 117 -23.75 -21.04 6.90
C ASN A 117 -24.59 -20.94 8.19
N ARG A 118 -24.29 -21.77 9.19
CA ARG A 118 -24.98 -21.76 10.51
C ARG A 118 -25.01 -20.40 11.19
N HIS A 119 -24.11 -19.50 10.80
CA HIS A 119 -23.93 -18.16 11.36
C HIS A 119 -24.27 -17.04 10.38
N GLY A 120 -24.94 -17.37 9.26
CA GLY A 120 -25.36 -16.43 8.22
C GLY A 120 -24.35 -16.29 7.09
N ARG A 121 -24.58 -15.27 6.28
CA ARG A 121 -23.83 -14.98 5.05
C ARG A 121 -22.37 -14.62 5.34
N GLY A 122 -21.43 -15.22 4.60
CA GLY A 122 -20.02 -14.96 4.82
C GLY A 122 -19.11 -15.31 3.66
N VAL A 123 -17.85 -14.90 3.80
CA VAL A 123 -16.77 -15.17 2.86
C VAL A 123 -15.56 -15.76 3.58
N HIS A 124 -14.96 -16.77 2.97
CA HIS A 124 -13.67 -17.31 3.33
C HIS A 124 -12.65 -17.00 2.23
N VAL A 125 -11.46 -16.50 2.60
CA VAL A 125 -10.37 -16.24 1.66
C VAL A 125 -9.43 -17.43 1.66
N CYS A 126 -9.31 -18.10 0.50
CA CYS A 126 -8.55 -19.32 0.36
C CYS A 126 -7.06 -19.02 0.26
N SER A 127 -6.27 -19.67 1.12
CA SER A 127 -4.80 -19.68 1.05
C SER A 127 -4.13 -18.29 1.11
N ASP A 128 -4.80 -17.29 1.67
CA ASP A 128 -4.21 -15.97 1.93
C ASP A 128 -3.52 -15.95 3.30
N PRO A 129 -2.22 -15.59 3.40
CA PRO A 129 -1.47 -15.64 4.66
C PRO A 129 -2.06 -14.82 5.82
N LEU A 130 -2.86 -13.79 5.53
CA LEU A 130 -3.48 -12.93 6.53
C LEU A 130 -4.93 -13.36 6.80
N LEU A 131 -5.70 -13.59 5.73
CA LEU A 131 -7.14 -13.75 5.78
C LEU A 131 -7.63 -15.20 5.90
N SER A 132 -6.76 -16.20 5.72
CA SER A 132 -7.15 -17.60 5.93
C SER A 132 -7.03 -18.04 7.40
N GLY A 133 -6.24 -17.34 8.21
CA GLY A 133 -5.93 -17.70 9.60
C GLY A 133 -5.05 -18.96 9.72
N MET A 134 -4.62 -19.29 10.94
CA MET A 134 -3.65 -20.39 11.17
C MET A 134 -4.14 -21.77 10.72
N ASN A 135 -5.46 -22.00 10.70
CA ASN A 135 -6.07 -23.26 10.25
C ASN A 135 -6.61 -23.20 8.82
N ASN A 136 -6.34 -22.13 8.07
CA ASN A 136 -6.87 -21.89 6.72
C ASN A 136 -8.41 -21.95 6.62
N ASN A 137 -9.14 -21.58 7.67
CA ASN A 137 -10.59 -21.66 7.71
C ASN A 137 -11.23 -20.47 8.46
N LEU A 138 -10.68 -19.27 8.28
CA LEU A 138 -11.29 -18.04 8.81
C LEU A 138 -12.41 -17.56 7.89
N TRP A 139 -13.54 -17.15 8.49
CA TRP A 139 -14.72 -16.63 7.81
C TRP A 139 -15.04 -15.22 8.27
N PHE A 140 -15.36 -14.35 7.31
CA PHE A 140 -15.79 -12.98 7.56
C PHE A 140 -17.30 -12.85 7.29
N PRO A 141 -18.07 -12.28 8.22
CA PRO A 141 -19.49 -12.06 8.01
C PRO A 141 -19.72 -10.96 6.95
N LEU A 142 -20.68 -11.21 6.06
CA LEU A 142 -21.12 -10.25 5.05
C LEU A 142 -22.54 -9.77 5.35
N ASN A 143 -22.85 -8.54 4.95
CA ASN A 143 -24.20 -8.00 5.09
C ASN A 143 -25.13 -8.71 4.10
N ALA A 144 -26.33 -9.10 4.53
CA ALA A 144 -27.32 -9.68 3.64
C ALA A 144 -27.82 -8.69 2.57
N ALA A 145 -27.74 -7.37 2.84
CA ALA A 145 -28.21 -6.33 1.93
C ALA A 145 -27.20 -5.92 0.84
N GLU A 146 -25.91 -6.26 0.98
CA GLU A 146 -24.88 -5.92 -0.01
C GLU A 146 -24.72 -7.05 -1.05
N ASP A 147 -24.22 -6.78 -2.26
CA ASP A 147 -23.87 -7.88 -3.18
C ASP A 147 -22.51 -8.52 -2.79
N TRP A 148 -22.18 -9.66 -3.41
CA TRP A 148 -20.91 -10.34 -3.13
C TRP A 148 -19.70 -9.45 -3.41
N HIS A 149 -19.75 -8.63 -4.47
CA HIS A 149 -18.63 -7.78 -4.85
C HIS A 149 -18.34 -6.73 -3.78
N ALA A 150 -19.36 -6.01 -3.32
CA ALA A 150 -19.25 -5.00 -2.28
C ALA A 150 -18.76 -5.61 -0.95
N GLY A 151 -19.31 -6.76 -0.55
CA GLY A 151 -18.91 -7.44 0.67
C GLY A 151 -17.46 -7.93 0.63
N ILE A 152 -17.04 -8.57 -0.47
CA ILE A 152 -15.67 -9.04 -0.67
C ILE A 152 -14.70 -7.86 -0.71
N GLU A 153 -15.01 -6.80 -1.47
CA GLU A 153 -14.18 -5.60 -1.56
C GLU A 153 -13.98 -4.97 -0.19
N ARG A 154 -15.04 -4.84 0.61
CA ARG A 154 -14.98 -4.29 1.96
C ARG A 154 -14.05 -5.11 2.85
N VAL A 155 -14.12 -6.45 2.82
CA VAL A 155 -13.21 -7.30 3.59
C VAL A 155 -11.75 -7.11 3.13
N LEU A 156 -11.48 -7.14 1.82
CA LEU A 156 -10.11 -7.02 1.32
C LEU A 156 -9.50 -5.64 1.57
N THR A 157 -10.30 -4.58 1.45
CA THR A 157 -9.85 -3.20 1.67
C THR A 157 -9.64 -2.89 3.15
N MET A 158 -10.56 -3.30 4.03
CA MET A 158 -10.42 -3.09 5.48
C MET A 158 -9.20 -3.80 6.06
N ASN A 159 -8.77 -4.92 5.46
CA ASN A 159 -7.59 -5.66 5.88
C ASN A 159 -6.31 -5.30 5.11
N GLY A 160 -6.35 -4.27 4.26
CA GLY A 160 -5.17 -3.79 3.53
C GLY A 160 -4.65 -4.73 2.43
N VAL A 161 -5.43 -5.73 2.02
CA VAL A 161 -5.07 -6.66 0.94
C VAL A 161 -5.28 -6.02 -0.43
N ALA A 162 -6.38 -5.28 -0.60
CA ALA A 162 -6.75 -4.62 -1.84
C ALA A 162 -6.97 -3.12 -1.65
N GLU A 163 -6.75 -2.35 -2.71
CA GLU A 163 -7.27 -0.99 -2.84
C GLU A 163 -8.74 -1.00 -3.28
N ASN A 164 -9.08 -1.89 -4.21
CA ASN A 164 -10.43 -2.19 -4.63
C ASN A 164 -10.48 -3.54 -5.38
N VAL A 165 -11.65 -4.15 -5.46
CA VAL A 165 -11.93 -5.30 -6.31
C VAL A 165 -12.32 -4.79 -7.69
N VAL A 166 -11.84 -5.47 -8.73
CA VAL A 166 -12.12 -5.09 -10.11
C VAL A 166 -13.17 -5.98 -10.73
N ARG A 167 -13.11 -7.29 -10.44
CA ARG A 167 -14.15 -8.23 -10.84
C ARG A 167 -14.05 -9.53 -10.05
N LEU A 168 -15.18 -10.23 -10.05
CA LEU A 168 -15.31 -11.60 -9.59
C LEU A 168 -15.52 -12.50 -10.81
N GLU A 169 -14.75 -13.58 -10.91
CA GLU A 169 -14.94 -14.62 -11.91
C GLU A 169 -15.43 -15.87 -11.21
N PRO A 170 -16.66 -16.36 -11.48
CA PRO A 170 -17.16 -17.58 -10.85
C PRO A 170 -16.33 -18.78 -11.30
N LEU A 171 -15.82 -19.55 -10.35
CA LEU A 171 -15.07 -20.78 -10.59
C LEU A 171 -15.95 -22.01 -10.43
N ARG A 172 -16.74 -22.02 -9.36
CA ARG A 172 -17.64 -23.11 -9.03
C ARG A 172 -18.90 -22.53 -8.40
N ASP A 173 -20.05 -23.00 -8.86
CA ASP A 173 -21.32 -22.67 -8.26
C ASP A 173 -21.98 -23.94 -7.77
N SER A 174 -22.31 -23.99 -6.47
CA SER A 174 -22.97 -25.12 -5.84
C SER A 174 -24.10 -24.62 -4.94
N PRO A 175 -25.07 -25.47 -4.59
CA PRO A 175 -26.20 -25.06 -3.76
C PRO A 175 -25.81 -24.55 -2.35
N GLU A 176 -24.63 -24.92 -1.86
CA GLU A 176 -24.18 -24.59 -0.50
C GLU A 176 -23.13 -23.46 -0.47
N TYR A 177 -22.30 -23.37 -1.50
CA TYR A 177 -21.23 -22.39 -1.62
C TYR A 177 -20.89 -22.08 -3.08
N THR A 178 -20.40 -20.86 -3.31
CA THR A 178 -19.90 -20.41 -4.61
C THR A 178 -18.45 -19.97 -4.44
N ASP A 179 -17.56 -20.44 -5.32
CA ASP A 179 -16.16 -20.04 -5.35
C ASP A 179 -15.95 -18.97 -6.44
N PHE A 180 -15.26 -17.89 -6.09
CA PHE A 180 -14.87 -16.83 -7.03
C PHE A 180 -13.35 -16.68 -7.08
N LYS A 181 -12.82 -16.46 -8.28
CA LYS A 181 -11.52 -15.81 -8.46
C LYS A 181 -11.75 -14.31 -8.37
N VAL A 182 -11.09 -13.67 -7.42
CA VAL A 182 -11.15 -12.23 -7.20
C VAL A 182 -9.95 -11.59 -7.88
N ILE A 183 -10.21 -10.68 -8.82
CA ILE A 183 -9.17 -9.84 -9.42
C ILE A 183 -9.25 -8.47 -8.75
N TYR A 184 -8.16 -8.03 -8.12
CA TYR A 184 -8.14 -6.79 -7.35
C TYR A 184 -6.91 -5.95 -7.66
N ASN A 185 -6.99 -4.65 -7.36
CA ASN A 185 -5.84 -3.76 -7.37
C ASN A 185 -5.15 -3.81 -6.01
N ARG A 186 -3.84 -3.95 -5.97
CA ARG A 186 -3.03 -3.80 -4.75
C ARG A 186 -2.01 -2.69 -4.92
N LYS A 187 -1.78 -1.95 -3.83
CA LYS A 187 -0.61 -1.08 -3.70
C LYS A 187 0.57 -1.95 -3.31
N ILE A 188 1.60 -1.98 -4.16
CA ILE A 188 2.90 -2.50 -3.73
C ILE A 188 3.75 -1.32 -3.31
N CYS A 189 3.92 -1.15 -2.00
CA CYS A 189 5.07 -0.40 -1.50
C CYS A 189 6.28 -1.32 -1.69
N ALA A 190 7.07 -1.06 -2.73
CA ALA A 190 8.46 -1.53 -2.77
C ALA A 190 9.19 -0.89 -1.59
#